data_AF-A0A9P8ESW0-F1
#
_entry.id   AF-A0A9P8ESW0-F1
#
_cell.length_a   1.000
_cell.length_b   1.000
_cell.length_c   1.000
_cell.angle_alpha   90.00
_cell.angle_beta   90.00
_cell.angle_gamma   90.00
#
_symmetry.space_group_name_H-M   'P 1'
#
loop_
_entity.id
_entity.type
_entity.pdbx_description
1 polymer ?
#
loop_
_entity_poly.entity_id
_entity_poly.type
_entity_poly.pdbx_seq_one_letter_code
_entity_poly.pdbx_strand_id
1 'polypeptide(L)'
;MESAAVSQLFKQLFQHRPCQTCLTRHVRQAPRRLYSSQKQYTSPNYQGRRKEDSKLESNWQQRSTSFPPDKLEEYQRYPQVTSDGLRARKERPRRVRMLMRDFIEDSLYNPQYGYFSKHVVIWTPGEPFDFNQLPDEQSFYREYGQRYNDFEDQLDAKEYNETRQLWHTPTELFRPYYGEAIARHLVANYKLQLYPYHDLLIYEMGAGNGTLMMNILDYIRQTDPEVYARTRFRVIEVSSALASIQGSQLMKNAQAKGHADKVSIINKSIFDWDIYEASPCFFLAMEVFDNFAHDVIRYDPFTEEPLQGSALIDANGDFFEFYSRDIDPVASRFLRVRDAACSDINYAHPLRNSPAMLRKLRSKLPFAPNLSTPEYIPTRLMHFFDILHKYFPAHKLVTSDFHALPDAVEGVNAPVVQTRYQRRMVPVTTPLVHQGFFDILFPTDFAVNEAIYRAITGKLTRVMKHEDFFKRWAYVEDTQTRNGENPLLSWYKNASVMITV
;
A
#
# COMPACT_ATOMS: atom_id res chain seq x y z
N MET A 1 -5.80 -58.17 -27.51
CA MET A 1 -4.37 -58.03 -27.14
C MET A 1 -4.22 -56.68 -26.45
N GLU A 2 -4.92 -56.41 -25.35
CA GLU A 2 -4.60 -56.86 -23.98
C GLU A 2 -3.13 -56.71 -23.60
N SER A 3 -2.80 -55.57 -22.99
CA SER A 3 -1.56 -55.39 -22.23
C SER A 3 -1.86 -55.71 -20.76
N ALA A 4 -1.44 -56.91 -20.35
CA ALA A 4 -1.51 -57.41 -18.99
C ALA A 4 -0.60 -56.65 -17.98
N ALA A 5 0.06 -55.56 -18.41
CA ALA A 5 0.97 -54.79 -17.57
C ALA A 5 0.26 -53.75 -16.68
N VAL A 6 -0.94 -53.28 -17.05
CA VAL A 6 -1.62 -52.21 -16.29
C VAL A 6 -2.33 -52.74 -15.03
N SER A 7 -2.74 -54.02 -15.05
CA SER A 7 -3.39 -54.67 -13.90
C SER A 7 -2.44 -55.10 -12.77
N GLN A 8 -1.12 -55.09 -13.00
CA GLN A 8 -0.13 -55.44 -11.97
C GLN A 8 0.31 -54.25 -11.10
N LEU A 9 0.27 -53.01 -11.61
CA LEU A 9 0.63 -51.84 -10.81
C LEU A 9 -0.46 -51.44 -9.80
N PHE A 10 -1.73 -51.67 -10.12
CA PHE A 10 -2.85 -51.33 -9.24
C PHE A 10 -3.05 -52.27 -8.05
N LYS A 11 -2.40 -53.45 -8.05
CA LYS A 11 -2.50 -54.44 -6.96
C LYS A 11 -1.46 -54.28 -5.85
N GLN A 12 -0.46 -53.39 -5.99
CA GLN A 12 0.57 -53.17 -4.97
C GLN A 12 0.33 -51.97 -4.04
N LEU A 13 -0.67 -51.11 -4.31
CA LEU A 13 -0.90 -49.90 -3.49
C LEU A 13 -1.97 -50.05 -2.39
N PHE A 14 -2.57 -51.23 -2.22
CA PHE A 14 -3.63 -51.47 -1.23
C PHE A 14 -3.44 -52.74 -0.39
N GLN A 15 -2.22 -53.00 0.10
CA GLN A 15 -2.01 -54.01 1.13
C GLN A 15 -1.04 -53.50 2.20
N HIS A 16 -1.58 -53.05 3.34
CA HIS A 16 -1.22 -53.47 4.71
C HIS A 16 -1.48 -52.38 5.78
N ARG A 17 -2.43 -52.71 6.67
CA ARG A 17 -2.50 -52.37 8.11
C ARG A 17 -2.52 -53.74 8.86
N PRO A 18 -2.42 -53.89 10.21
CA PRO A 18 -2.07 -52.99 11.35
C PRO A 18 -1.09 -53.64 12.39
N CYS A 19 -1.01 -53.05 13.61
CA CYS A 19 -0.54 -53.56 14.93
C CYS A 19 0.92 -53.21 15.35
N GLN A 20 1.14 -52.32 16.33
CA GLN A 20 1.06 -52.42 17.81
C GLN A 20 2.34 -53.01 18.48
N THR A 21 3.16 -52.18 19.14
CA THR A 21 3.31 -52.12 20.62
C THR A 21 4.50 -51.25 21.08
N CYS A 22 4.21 -50.44 22.10
CA CYS A 22 5.00 -49.98 23.26
C CYS A 22 6.48 -49.55 23.13
N LEU A 23 6.77 -48.30 23.51
CA LEU A 23 7.36 -47.99 24.82
C LEU A 23 7.27 -46.49 25.17
N THR A 24 6.91 -46.28 26.42
CA THR A 24 6.60 -45.03 27.14
C THR A 24 7.84 -44.23 27.53
N ARG A 25 7.79 -42.89 27.39
CA ARG A 25 8.36 -41.98 28.41
C ARG A 25 7.71 -40.60 28.38
N HIS A 26 7.19 -40.22 29.54
CA HIS A 26 6.52 -38.98 29.87
C HIS A 26 7.43 -37.76 29.79
N VAL A 27 6.98 -36.68 29.12
CA VAL A 27 7.20 -35.30 29.58
C VAL A 27 5.93 -34.46 29.34
N ARG A 28 5.50 -33.84 30.44
CA ARG A 28 4.31 -33.03 30.75
C ARG A 28 3.91 -32.00 29.69
N GLN A 29 2.66 -32.09 29.23
CA GLN A 29 1.90 -30.96 28.67
C GLN A 29 1.20 -30.22 29.81
N ALA A 30 1.33 -28.89 29.85
CA ALA A 30 0.68 -28.02 30.82
C ALA A 30 -0.83 -27.90 30.50
N PRO A 31 -1.71 -27.83 31.52
CA PRO A 31 -3.15 -27.73 31.28
C PRO A 31 -3.53 -26.29 30.95
N ARG A 32 -4.20 -26.09 29.81
CA ARG A 32 -5.02 -24.90 29.54
C ARG A 32 -6.15 -24.86 30.56
N ARG A 33 -6.02 -23.99 31.57
CA ARG A 33 -7.10 -23.68 32.51
C ARG A 33 -8.16 -22.85 31.78
N LEU A 34 -9.31 -23.48 31.56
CA LEU A 34 -10.60 -22.81 31.46
C LEU A 34 -10.87 -22.09 32.78
N TYR A 35 -10.92 -20.76 32.76
CA TYR A 35 -11.61 -19.99 33.78
C TYR A 35 -12.78 -19.27 33.13
N SER A 36 -13.96 -19.87 33.29
CA SER A 36 -15.23 -19.16 33.28
C SER A 36 -15.31 -18.29 34.53
N SER A 37 -15.50 -16.99 34.37
CA SER A 37 -16.26 -16.18 35.32
C SER A 37 -17.05 -15.12 34.56
N GLN A 38 -18.21 -15.54 34.05
CA GLN A 38 -19.30 -14.61 33.78
C GLN A 38 -19.73 -14.00 35.12
N LYS A 39 -19.26 -12.78 35.41
CA LYS A 39 -19.95 -11.91 36.35
C LYS A 39 -20.92 -11.06 35.55
N GLN A 40 -22.18 -11.48 35.55
CA GLN A 40 -23.32 -10.64 35.21
C GLN A 40 -23.34 -9.48 36.22
N TYR A 41 -22.98 -8.28 35.77
CA TYR A 41 -23.34 -7.05 36.46
C TYR A 41 -24.75 -6.66 36.03
N THR A 42 -25.74 -6.99 36.84
CA THR A 42 -27.05 -6.36 36.81
C THR A 42 -26.91 -4.93 37.32
N SER A 43 -27.05 -3.92 36.45
CA SER A 43 -27.22 -2.54 36.89
C SER A 43 -28.69 -2.27 37.20
N PRO A 44 -29.01 -1.50 38.27
CA PRO A 44 -30.38 -1.20 38.65
C PRO A 44 -31.00 -0.15 37.73
N ASN A 45 -32.31 -0.27 37.52
CA ASN A 45 -33.18 0.76 36.97
C ASN A 45 -32.90 2.14 37.58
N TYR A 46 -32.43 3.07 36.77
CA TYR A 46 -32.46 4.50 37.09
C TYR A 46 -33.28 5.22 36.01
N GLN A 47 -34.52 5.52 36.39
CA GLN A 47 -35.35 6.49 35.67
C GLN A 47 -34.73 7.88 35.77
N GLY A 48 -34.73 8.60 34.64
CA GLY A 48 -34.82 10.05 34.61
C GLY A 48 -33.56 10.85 34.92
N ARG A 49 -32.80 11.20 33.88
CA ARG A 49 -32.25 12.56 33.74
C ARG A 49 -31.90 12.87 32.28
N ARG A 50 -32.61 13.87 31.73
CA ARG A 50 -32.23 14.56 30.49
C ARG A 50 -30.80 15.10 30.65
N LYS A 51 -29.93 14.80 29.69
CA LYS A 51 -28.67 15.50 29.48
C LYS A 51 -28.50 15.72 27.99
N GLU A 52 -28.44 17.00 27.64
CA GLU A 52 -28.21 17.57 26.32
C GLU A 52 -26.87 17.12 25.72
N ASP A 53 -26.91 16.93 24.39
CA ASP A 53 -25.87 17.10 23.38
C ASP A 53 -24.41 16.74 23.72
N SER A 54 -24.03 15.52 23.35
CA SER A 54 -22.68 15.16 22.87
C SER A 54 -22.69 13.81 22.13
N LYS A 55 -23.67 13.61 21.24
CA LYS A 55 -23.84 12.34 20.51
C LYS A 55 -23.79 12.59 19.01
N LEU A 56 -22.66 12.33 18.37
CA LEU A 56 -22.63 11.93 16.96
C LEU A 56 -21.40 11.10 16.53
N GLU A 57 -20.41 10.82 17.41
CA GLU A 57 -19.18 10.11 16.98
C GLU A 57 -18.99 8.66 17.48
N SER A 58 -19.94 8.04 18.18
CA SER A 58 -19.70 6.72 18.81
C SER A 58 -20.58 5.54 18.35
N ASN A 59 -21.27 5.63 17.21
CA ASN A 59 -22.13 4.55 16.71
C ASN A 59 -21.55 3.80 15.50
N TRP A 60 -20.28 3.38 15.56
CA TRP A 60 -19.77 2.45 14.56
C TRP A 60 -20.15 1.01 14.95
N GLN A 61 -20.99 0.35 14.15
CA GLN A 61 -21.31 -1.07 14.28
C GLN A 61 -20.85 -1.81 13.01
N GLN A 62 -20.25 -2.99 13.20
CA GLN A 62 -19.89 -3.88 12.11
C GLN A 62 -21.16 -4.28 11.35
N ARG A 63 -21.25 -3.90 10.08
CA ARG A 63 -22.45 -4.13 9.27
C ARG A 63 -22.62 -5.62 8.98
N SER A 64 -23.77 -6.17 9.38
CA SER A 64 -24.16 -7.55 9.06
C SER A 64 -24.41 -7.67 7.55
N THR A 65 -23.67 -8.57 6.89
CA THR A 65 -23.81 -8.88 5.46
C THR A 65 -25.04 -9.72 5.15
N SER A 66 -25.78 -10.18 6.18
CA SER A 66 -26.79 -11.23 6.00
C SER A 66 -28.05 -10.75 5.28
N PHE A 67 -28.41 -9.46 5.40
CA PHE A 67 -29.56 -8.84 4.71
C PHE A 67 -29.36 -7.33 4.58
N PRO A 68 -28.66 -6.83 3.54
CA PRO A 68 -28.54 -5.39 3.34
C PRO A 68 -29.94 -4.80 3.08
N PRO A 69 -30.27 -3.62 3.65
CA PRO A 69 -31.51 -2.94 3.35
C PRO A 69 -31.60 -2.64 1.85
N ASP A 70 -32.81 -2.71 1.29
CA ASP A 70 -33.02 -2.29 -0.10
C ASP A 70 -32.82 -0.77 -0.20
N LYS A 71 -31.77 -0.38 -0.91
CA LYS A 71 -31.32 1.00 -1.10
C LYS A 71 -31.31 1.40 -2.58
N LEU A 72 -31.97 0.62 -3.44
CA LEU A 72 -31.94 0.84 -4.89
C LEU A 72 -32.54 2.19 -5.30
N GLU A 73 -33.67 2.58 -4.70
CA GLU A 73 -34.29 3.89 -4.96
C GLU A 73 -33.37 5.06 -4.57
N GLU A 74 -32.71 4.95 -3.41
CA GLU A 74 -31.72 5.94 -2.95
C GLU A 74 -30.53 6.02 -3.91
N TYR A 75 -30.01 4.86 -4.35
CA TYR A 75 -28.92 4.79 -5.31
C TYR A 75 -29.25 5.45 -6.65
N GLN A 76 -30.48 5.29 -7.14
CA GLN A 76 -30.92 5.93 -8.38
C GLN A 76 -31.16 7.44 -8.20
N ARG A 77 -31.60 7.86 -7.02
CA ARG A 77 -31.95 9.25 -6.72
C ARG A 77 -30.74 10.13 -6.39
N TYR A 78 -29.75 9.60 -5.66
CA TYR A 78 -28.64 10.41 -5.16
C TYR A 78 -27.63 10.77 -6.25
N PRO A 79 -27.10 12.01 -6.23
CA PRO A 79 -26.15 12.48 -7.22
C PRO A 79 -24.82 11.73 -7.13
N GLN A 80 -24.20 11.52 -8.29
CA GLN A 80 -22.83 11.05 -8.37
C GLN A 80 -21.84 12.20 -8.14
N VAL A 81 -20.87 12.00 -7.26
CA VAL A 81 -19.80 12.96 -6.97
C VAL A 81 -18.43 12.31 -7.12
N THR A 82 -17.39 13.11 -7.35
CA THR A 82 -15.99 12.67 -7.44
C THR A 82 -15.18 13.22 -6.26
N SER A 83 -14.02 12.63 -5.98
CA SER A 83 -13.11 13.13 -4.95
C SER A 83 -12.67 14.59 -5.23
N ASP A 84 -12.41 14.92 -6.50
CA ASP A 84 -12.06 16.29 -6.91
C ASP A 84 -13.18 17.30 -6.62
N GLY A 85 -14.43 16.92 -6.87
CA GLY A 85 -15.59 17.76 -6.55
C GLY A 85 -15.81 17.96 -5.04
N LEU A 86 -15.23 17.10 -4.21
CA LEU A 86 -15.31 17.15 -2.75
C LEU A 86 -14.10 17.84 -2.09
N ARG A 87 -13.03 18.11 -2.84
CA ARG A 87 -11.76 18.66 -2.34
C ARG A 87 -11.92 19.93 -1.50
N ALA A 88 -12.87 20.79 -1.84
CA ALA A 88 -13.14 22.05 -1.12
C ALA A 88 -14.13 21.91 0.05
N ARG A 89 -14.76 20.74 0.23
CA ARG A 89 -15.74 20.52 1.29
C ARG A 89 -15.05 20.23 2.61
N LYS A 90 -15.55 20.87 3.67
CA LYS A 90 -15.09 20.66 5.05
C LYS A 90 -15.74 19.47 5.74
N GLU A 91 -16.94 19.12 5.30
CA GLU A 91 -17.74 18.04 5.87
C GLU A 91 -17.81 16.86 4.91
N ARG A 92 -17.86 15.65 5.49
CA ARG A 92 -18.01 14.40 4.75
C ARG A 92 -19.34 14.39 4.01
N PRO A 93 -19.38 13.96 2.75
CA PRO A 93 -20.61 13.95 1.97
C PRO A 93 -21.62 12.94 2.53
N ARG A 94 -22.90 13.25 2.37
CA ARG A 94 -24.05 12.37 2.65
C ARG A 94 -25.04 12.48 1.51
N ARG A 95 -25.88 11.46 1.32
CA ARG A 95 -26.84 11.38 0.21
C ARG A 95 -26.18 11.53 -1.16
N VAL A 96 -25.09 10.79 -1.38
CA VAL A 96 -24.34 10.79 -2.64
C VAL A 96 -23.98 9.36 -3.02
N ARG A 97 -23.65 9.16 -4.30
CA ARG A 97 -22.92 7.98 -4.75
C ARG A 97 -21.59 8.40 -5.37
N MET A 98 -20.60 7.53 -5.33
CA MET A 98 -19.26 7.77 -5.87
C MET A 98 -18.66 6.44 -6.33
N LEU A 99 -17.79 6.48 -7.34
CA LEU A 99 -17.04 5.30 -7.73
C LEU A 99 -16.13 4.88 -6.58
N MET A 100 -15.77 3.59 -6.50
CA MET A 100 -14.92 3.09 -5.41
C MET A 100 -13.59 3.85 -5.35
N ARG A 101 -12.99 4.17 -6.51
CA ARG A 101 -11.78 5.00 -6.55
C ARG A 101 -11.97 6.39 -5.92
N ASP A 102 -13.12 7.02 -6.14
CA ASP A 102 -13.40 8.37 -5.64
C ASP A 102 -13.63 8.34 -4.13
N PHE A 103 -14.29 7.28 -3.65
CA PHE A 103 -14.45 7.03 -2.22
C PHE A 103 -13.11 6.86 -1.50
N ILE A 104 -12.21 6.04 -2.06
CA ILE A 104 -10.89 5.79 -1.49
C ILE A 104 -10.04 7.06 -1.54
N GLU A 105 -9.99 7.75 -2.68
CA GLU A 105 -9.23 9.00 -2.84
C GLU A 105 -9.73 10.08 -1.87
N ASP A 106 -11.05 10.25 -1.70
CA ASP A 106 -11.62 11.19 -0.73
C ASP A 106 -11.31 10.77 0.72
N SER A 107 -11.32 9.46 1.01
CA SER A 107 -10.99 8.92 2.33
C SER A 107 -9.54 9.17 2.72
N LEU A 108 -8.61 9.08 1.77
CA LEU A 108 -7.18 9.21 2.01
C LEU A 108 -6.70 10.66 1.89
N TYR A 109 -7.08 11.37 0.83
CA TYR A 109 -6.42 12.59 0.38
C TYR A 109 -7.27 13.87 0.48
N ASN A 110 -8.51 13.81 0.96
CA ASN A 110 -9.29 15.04 1.16
C ASN A 110 -8.54 16.00 2.11
N PRO A 111 -8.31 17.27 1.74
CA PRO A 111 -7.53 18.21 2.57
C PRO A 111 -8.11 18.50 3.96
N GLN A 112 -9.43 18.32 4.14
CA GLN A 112 -10.12 18.70 5.38
C GLN A 112 -10.30 17.52 6.33
N TYR A 113 -10.53 16.32 5.79
CA TYR A 113 -10.82 15.15 6.61
C TYR A 113 -10.18 13.85 6.15
N GLY A 114 -9.38 13.84 5.08
CA GLY A 114 -8.68 12.66 4.60
C GLY A 114 -7.62 12.16 5.60
N TYR A 115 -7.27 10.88 5.49
CA TYR A 115 -6.37 10.20 6.39
C TYR A 115 -5.01 10.91 6.47
N PHE A 116 -4.41 11.22 5.32
CA PHE A 116 -3.12 11.89 5.22
C PHE A 116 -3.15 13.36 5.64
N SER A 117 -4.31 14.00 5.65
CA SER A 117 -4.45 15.39 6.08
C SER A 117 -4.51 15.51 7.61
N LYS A 118 -5.00 14.46 8.30
CA LYS A 118 -5.21 14.46 9.75
C LYS A 118 -4.18 13.67 10.55
N HIS A 119 -3.58 12.63 9.97
CA HIS A 119 -2.97 11.57 10.74
C HIS A 119 -1.51 11.23 10.38
N VAL A 120 -0.72 12.18 9.89
CA VAL A 120 0.67 11.87 9.48
C VAL A 120 1.65 12.14 10.60
N VAL A 121 2.05 11.08 11.29
CA VAL A 121 3.27 11.06 12.11
C VAL A 121 4.16 9.96 11.57
N ILE A 122 5.30 10.34 10.98
CA ILE A 122 6.31 9.41 10.48
C ILE A 122 7.33 9.18 11.58
N TRP A 123 7.52 7.92 11.95
CA TRP A 123 8.50 7.51 12.94
C TRP A 123 9.92 7.64 12.37
N THR A 124 10.82 8.21 13.18
CA THR A 124 12.26 8.25 12.90
C THR A 124 12.98 7.62 14.10
N PRO A 125 13.90 6.64 13.89
CA PRO A 125 14.55 5.88 14.98
C PRO A 125 15.50 6.67 15.89
N GLY A 126 15.61 7.99 15.74
CA GLY A 126 16.76 8.75 16.24
C GLY A 126 17.99 8.37 15.42
N GLU A 127 19.15 8.19 16.05
CA GLU A 127 20.38 7.83 15.34
C GLU A 127 20.24 6.54 14.51
N PRO A 128 20.96 6.41 13.37
CA PRO A 128 21.03 5.15 12.61
C PRO A 128 21.32 3.93 13.49
N PHE A 129 20.83 2.76 13.09
CA PHE A 129 21.18 1.50 13.75
C PHE A 129 22.63 1.12 13.41
N ASP A 130 23.38 0.71 14.42
CA ASP A 130 24.72 0.12 14.25
C ASP A 130 24.59 -1.40 14.09
N PHE A 131 24.24 -1.83 12.88
CA PHE A 131 23.94 -3.23 12.57
C PHE A 131 25.12 -4.16 12.90
N ASN A 132 26.36 -3.72 12.71
CA ASN A 132 27.55 -4.53 12.95
C ASN A 132 27.80 -4.82 14.45
N GLN A 133 27.18 -4.07 15.36
CA GLN A 133 27.23 -4.36 16.79
C GLN A 133 26.13 -5.31 17.24
N LEU A 134 25.08 -5.49 16.44
CA LEU A 134 23.96 -6.36 16.78
C LEU A 134 24.37 -7.83 16.61
N PRO A 135 24.09 -8.70 17.61
CA PRO A 135 24.40 -10.12 17.51
C PRO A 135 23.71 -10.80 16.33
N ASP A 136 22.42 -10.50 16.14
CA ASP A 136 21.50 -11.16 15.23
C ASP A 136 20.32 -10.25 14.87
N GLU A 137 19.51 -10.69 13.90
CA GLU A 137 18.32 -9.98 13.45
C GLU A 137 17.25 -9.88 14.56
N GLN A 138 17.15 -10.85 15.47
CA GLN A 138 16.23 -10.79 16.60
C GLN A 138 16.57 -9.64 17.57
N SER A 139 17.85 -9.33 17.74
CA SER A 139 18.31 -8.21 18.54
C SER A 139 17.97 -6.88 17.89
N PHE A 140 18.09 -6.78 16.57
CA PHE A 140 17.55 -5.65 15.81
C PHE A 140 16.05 -5.46 16.07
N TYR A 141 15.25 -6.54 16.05
CA TYR A 141 13.79 -6.45 16.27
C TYR A 141 13.44 -5.93 17.67
N ARG A 142 14.22 -6.35 18.68
CA ARG A 142 14.05 -5.89 20.07
C ARG A 142 14.39 -4.40 20.20
N GLU A 143 15.51 -3.98 19.63
CA GLU A 143 15.92 -2.57 19.68
C GLU A 143 14.97 -1.66 18.91
N TYR A 144 14.54 -2.10 17.72
CA TYR A 144 13.48 -1.45 16.95
C TYR A 144 12.22 -1.26 17.80
N GLY A 145 11.71 -2.34 18.41
CA GLY A 145 10.52 -2.29 19.25
C GLY A 145 10.67 -1.37 20.45
N GLN A 146 11.86 -1.34 21.07
CA GLN A 146 12.16 -0.41 22.17
C GLN A 146 12.13 1.05 21.69
N ARG A 147 12.90 1.40 20.65
CA ARG A 147 12.95 2.76 20.11
C ARG A 147 11.59 3.24 19.60
N TYR A 148 10.79 2.32 19.06
CA TYR A 148 9.42 2.60 18.64
C TYR A 148 8.53 2.97 19.83
N ASN A 149 8.57 2.19 20.91
CA ASN A 149 7.83 2.48 22.14
C ASN A 149 8.31 3.78 22.81
N ASP A 150 9.63 3.99 22.89
CA ASP A 150 10.22 5.19 23.50
C ASP A 150 9.80 6.47 22.75
N PHE A 151 9.78 6.42 21.41
CA PHE A 151 9.29 7.52 20.58
C PHE A 151 7.82 7.82 20.86
N GLU A 152 7.00 6.78 20.94
CA GLU A 152 5.59 6.95 21.22
C GLU A 152 5.32 7.47 22.64
N ASP A 153 6.05 7.00 23.64
CA ASP A 153 5.98 7.50 25.01
C ASP A 153 6.32 8.99 25.09
N GLN A 154 7.31 9.44 24.32
CA GLN A 154 7.65 10.87 24.22
C GLN A 154 6.53 11.70 23.57
N LEU A 155 5.82 11.13 22.59
CA LEU A 155 4.68 11.80 21.99
C LEU A 155 3.48 11.85 22.94
N ASP A 156 3.19 10.75 23.66
CA ASP A 156 2.12 10.70 24.66
C ASP A 156 2.39 11.61 25.86
N ALA A 157 3.65 11.79 26.24
CA ALA A 157 4.04 12.76 27.25
C ALA A 157 3.77 14.22 26.84
N LYS A 158 3.76 14.52 25.53
CA LYS A 158 3.39 15.85 25.00
C LYS A 158 1.88 15.99 24.87
N GLU A 159 1.25 15.01 24.24
CA GLU A 159 -0.20 14.97 24.02
C GLU A 159 -0.62 13.51 23.88
N TYR A 160 -1.44 12.99 24.80
CA TYR A 160 -1.93 11.63 24.68
C TYR A 160 -2.97 11.49 23.56
N ASN A 161 -2.79 10.52 22.67
CA ASN A 161 -3.75 10.26 21.59
C ASN A 161 -3.90 8.75 21.32
N GLU A 162 -5.02 8.17 21.72
CA GLU A 162 -5.35 6.74 21.52
C GLU A 162 -5.43 6.34 20.04
N THR A 163 -5.71 7.29 19.16
CA THR A 163 -5.89 7.10 17.72
C THR A 163 -4.70 7.60 16.91
N ARG A 164 -3.55 7.86 17.55
CA ARG A 164 -2.34 8.29 16.84
C ARG A 164 -1.94 7.23 15.84
N GLN A 165 -1.93 7.61 14.57
CA GLN A 165 -1.34 6.82 13.50
C GLN A 165 0.16 7.07 13.49
N LEU A 166 0.95 6.02 13.28
CA LEU A 166 2.40 6.09 13.31
C LEU A 166 2.95 5.20 12.19
N TRP A 167 3.72 5.82 11.31
CA TRP A 167 4.19 5.22 10.07
C TRP A 167 5.67 4.86 10.16
N HIS A 168 6.08 3.78 9.54
CA HIS A 168 7.49 3.40 9.39
C HIS A 168 7.80 3.07 7.93
N THR A 169 8.96 3.50 7.44
CA THR A 169 9.41 3.26 6.06
C THR A 169 10.85 2.70 6.07
N PRO A 170 11.27 1.93 5.05
CA PRO A 170 12.64 1.47 4.87
C PRO A 170 13.62 2.65 4.85
N THR A 171 13.21 3.77 4.27
CA THR A 171 14.01 5.00 4.26
C THR A 171 14.35 5.49 5.66
N GLU A 172 13.40 5.44 6.61
CA GLU A 172 13.66 5.83 8.00
C GLU A 172 14.41 4.73 8.76
N LEU A 173 14.04 3.46 8.53
CA LEU A 173 14.56 2.31 9.25
C LEU A 173 16.03 1.99 8.93
N PHE A 174 16.40 2.12 7.65
CA PHE A 174 17.71 1.69 7.11
C PHE A 174 18.59 2.84 6.66
N ARG A 175 18.35 4.05 7.16
CA ARG A 175 19.23 5.21 6.91
C ARG A 175 20.63 5.00 7.52
N PRO A 176 21.70 5.49 6.87
CA PRO A 176 21.70 6.10 5.55
C PRO A 176 21.71 5.08 4.40
N TYR A 177 22.00 3.81 4.70
CA TYR A 177 22.35 2.75 3.75
C TYR A 177 21.31 2.54 2.64
N TYR A 178 20.02 2.62 2.94
CA TYR A 178 18.94 2.52 1.95
C TYR A 178 19.03 3.63 0.90
N GLY A 179 19.16 4.88 1.35
CA GLY A 179 19.28 6.04 0.47
C GLY A 179 20.58 6.07 -0.31
N GLU A 180 21.68 5.62 0.29
CA GLU A 180 22.97 5.50 -0.41
C GLU A 180 22.92 4.45 -1.52
N ALA A 181 22.26 3.32 -1.33
CA ALA A 181 22.13 2.31 -2.37
C ALA A 181 21.35 2.84 -3.58
N ILE A 182 20.28 3.60 -3.33
CA ILE A 182 19.55 4.30 -4.38
C ILE A 182 20.47 5.32 -5.05
N ALA A 183 21.22 6.13 -4.30
CA ALA A 183 22.16 7.11 -4.84
C ALA A 183 23.22 6.45 -5.75
N ARG A 184 23.79 5.31 -5.35
CA ARG A 184 24.74 4.52 -6.16
C ARG A 184 24.10 4.10 -7.49
N HIS A 185 22.86 3.62 -7.46
CA HIS A 185 22.12 3.27 -8.68
C HIS A 185 21.94 4.50 -9.59
N LEU A 186 21.49 5.63 -9.04
CA LEU A 186 21.24 6.86 -9.80
C LEU A 186 22.53 7.39 -10.45
N VAL A 187 23.60 7.52 -9.66
CA VAL A 187 24.87 8.07 -10.14
C VAL A 187 25.51 7.17 -11.19
N ALA A 188 25.49 5.85 -11.01
CA ALA A 188 26.04 4.92 -11.99
C ALA A 188 25.33 5.06 -13.35
N ASN A 189 24.00 5.06 -13.36
CA ASN A 189 23.23 5.19 -14.60
C ASN A 189 23.33 6.59 -15.21
N TYR A 190 23.39 7.63 -14.39
CA TYR A 190 23.64 9.00 -14.84
C TYR A 190 24.99 9.13 -15.54
N LYS A 191 26.06 8.63 -14.94
CA LYS A 191 27.42 8.67 -15.51
C LYS A 191 27.52 7.91 -16.83
N LEU A 192 26.83 6.78 -16.95
CA LEU A 192 26.87 5.95 -18.14
C LEU A 192 26.11 6.56 -19.33
N GLN A 193 25.02 7.28 -19.10
CA GLN A 193 24.06 7.62 -20.16
C GLN A 193 23.87 9.13 -20.38
N LEU A 194 24.16 9.97 -19.38
CA LEU A 194 23.77 11.39 -19.40
C LEU A 194 24.93 12.35 -19.13
N TYR A 195 25.90 11.95 -18.30
CA TYR A 195 27.06 12.77 -17.98
C TYR A 195 28.03 12.89 -19.18
N PRO A 196 28.63 14.07 -19.43
CA PRO A 196 28.44 15.37 -18.78
C PRO A 196 27.45 16.28 -19.57
N TYR A 197 26.58 15.73 -20.40
CA TYR A 197 25.75 16.54 -21.31
C TYR A 197 24.50 17.10 -20.64
N HIS A 198 23.90 16.35 -19.72
CA HIS A 198 22.74 16.78 -18.93
C HIS A 198 23.07 16.88 -17.46
N ASP A 199 22.35 17.73 -16.74
CA ASP A 199 22.38 17.78 -15.28
C ASP A 199 21.64 16.59 -14.67
N LEU A 200 22.02 16.20 -13.44
CA LEU A 200 21.35 15.12 -12.73
C LEU A 200 20.05 15.65 -12.11
N LEU A 201 18.94 15.51 -12.85
CA LEU A 201 17.61 15.87 -12.36
C LEU A 201 16.95 14.69 -11.67
N ILE A 202 16.56 14.88 -10.40
CA ILE A 202 15.87 13.88 -9.59
C ILE A 202 14.55 14.47 -9.11
N TYR A 203 13.46 13.80 -9.43
CA TYR A 203 12.14 14.05 -8.85
C TYR A 203 11.84 12.99 -7.80
N GLU A 204 11.33 13.38 -6.64
CA GLU A 204 10.84 12.46 -5.61
C GLU A 204 9.39 12.80 -5.29
N MET A 205 8.50 11.84 -5.51
CA MET A 205 7.08 11.97 -5.16
C MET A 205 6.86 11.39 -3.77
N GLY A 206 6.27 12.18 -2.86
CA GLY A 206 5.94 11.74 -1.51
C GLY A 206 7.16 11.49 -0.63
N ALA A 207 8.03 12.49 -0.46
CA ALA A 207 9.32 12.32 0.23
C ALA A 207 9.23 12.08 1.76
N GLY A 208 8.02 12.06 2.35
CA GLY A 208 7.82 11.91 3.79
C GLY A 208 8.56 12.99 4.59
N ASN A 209 9.47 12.60 5.48
CA ASN A 209 10.32 13.54 6.22
C ASN A 209 11.45 14.18 5.38
N GLY A 210 11.65 13.74 4.13
CA GLY A 210 12.78 14.15 3.29
C GLY A 210 14.07 13.37 3.54
N THR A 211 14.00 12.26 4.28
CA THR A 211 15.17 11.45 4.66
C THR A 211 15.89 10.87 3.45
N LEU A 212 15.15 10.34 2.45
CA LEU A 212 15.75 9.77 1.24
C LEU A 212 16.52 10.82 0.45
N MET A 213 15.89 11.97 0.16
CA MET A 213 16.53 13.13 -0.46
C MET A 213 17.84 13.50 0.23
N MET A 214 17.83 13.64 1.56
CA MET A 214 19.02 14.02 2.33
C MET A 214 20.13 12.99 2.17
N ASN A 215 19.80 11.69 2.30
CA ASN A 215 20.77 10.61 2.19
C ASN A 215 21.40 10.55 0.79
N ILE A 216 20.60 10.72 -0.26
CA ILE A 216 21.07 10.76 -1.64
C ILE A 216 22.02 11.94 -1.86
N LEU A 217 21.64 13.15 -1.42
CA LEU A 217 22.45 14.34 -1.63
C LEU A 217 23.74 14.33 -0.81
N ASP A 218 23.69 13.81 0.42
CA ASP A 218 24.86 13.59 1.27
C ASP A 218 25.84 12.63 0.61
N TYR A 219 25.34 11.48 0.13
CA TYR A 219 26.17 10.47 -0.54
C TYR A 219 26.85 11.02 -1.80
N ILE A 220 26.08 11.68 -2.68
CA ILE A 220 26.62 12.23 -3.93
C ILE A 220 27.64 13.32 -3.64
N ARG A 221 27.41 14.19 -2.64
CA ARG A 221 28.38 15.23 -2.26
C ARG A 221 29.70 14.64 -1.80
N GLN A 222 29.66 13.55 -1.04
CA GLN A 222 30.86 12.93 -0.47
C GLN A 222 31.65 12.14 -1.51
N THR A 223 30.95 11.42 -2.39
CA THR A 223 31.57 10.48 -3.32
C THR A 223 31.89 11.08 -4.69
N ASP A 224 31.03 11.98 -5.18
CA ASP A 224 31.11 12.53 -6.53
C ASP A 224 30.79 14.05 -6.56
N PRO A 225 31.71 14.92 -6.07
CA PRO A 225 31.47 16.36 -5.98
C PRO A 225 31.14 17.04 -7.33
N GLU A 226 31.70 16.53 -8.43
CA GLU A 226 31.39 17.03 -9.79
C GLU A 226 29.97 16.70 -10.24
N VAL A 227 29.45 15.53 -9.85
CA VAL A 227 28.06 15.15 -10.08
C VAL A 227 27.16 15.99 -9.17
N TYR A 228 27.52 16.10 -7.89
CA TYR A 228 26.79 16.90 -6.90
C TYR A 228 26.58 18.35 -7.35
N ALA A 229 27.61 18.97 -7.94
CA ALA A 229 27.53 20.34 -8.45
C ALA A 229 26.38 20.51 -9.46
N ARG A 230 26.08 19.46 -10.22
CA ARG A 230 25.07 19.39 -11.29
C ARG A 230 23.78 18.70 -10.89
N THR A 231 23.65 18.29 -9.63
CA THR A 231 22.42 17.65 -9.14
C THR A 231 21.35 18.71 -8.88
N ARG A 232 20.13 18.47 -9.33
CA ARG A 232 18.92 19.21 -8.94
C ARG A 232 17.88 18.23 -8.44
N PHE A 233 17.38 18.46 -7.25
CA PHE A 233 16.43 17.60 -6.58
C PHE A 233 15.10 18.32 -6.42
N ARG A 234 14.01 17.70 -6.86
CA ARG A 234 12.66 18.27 -6.86
C ARG A 234 11.71 17.34 -6.10
N VAL A 235 11.27 17.78 -4.94
CA VAL A 235 10.29 17.04 -4.13
C VAL A 235 8.88 17.46 -4.56
N ILE A 236 8.03 16.49 -4.89
CA ILE A 236 6.60 16.70 -5.16
C ILE A 236 5.83 16.20 -3.94
N GLU A 237 5.24 17.15 -3.20
CA GLU A 237 4.59 16.87 -1.92
C GLU A 237 3.17 17.45 -1.92
N VAL A 238 2.16 16.65 -1.64
CA VAL A 238 0.77 17.12 -1.58
C VAL A 238 0.45 17.79 -0.24
N SER A 239 1.08 17.34 0.85
CA SER A 239 0.84 17.85 2.20
C SER A 239 1.68 19.08 2.51
N SER A 240 1.02 20.20 2.81
CA SER A 240 1.70 21.43 3.23
C SER A 240 2.47 21.26 4.55
N ALA A 241 2.01 20.35 5.43
CA ALA A 241 2.68 20.04 6.68
C ALA A 241 4.01 19.31 6.44
N LEU A 242 4.00 18.26 5.61
CA LEU A 242 5.21 17.53 5.23
C LEU A 242 6.17 18.42 4.43
N ALA A 243 5.67 19.24 3.51
CA ALA A 243 6.50 20.19 2.77
C ALA A 243 7.24 21.16 3.71
N SER A 244 6.57 21.62 4.79
CA SER A 244 7.18 22.46 5.81
C SER A 244 8.23 21.71 6.65
N ILE A 245 7.99 20.44 6.97
CA ILE A 245 8.95 19.57 7.66
C ILE A 245 10.19 19.36 6.80
N GLN A 246 10.02 19.01 5.52
CA GLN A 246 11.11 18.83 4.56
C GLN A 246 11.95 20.10 4.42
N GLY A 247 11.31 21.27 4.30
CA GLY A 247 12.00 22.57 4.28
C GLY A 247 12.79 22.84 5.58
N SER A 248 12.23 22.47 6.73
CA SER A 248 12.90 22.61 8.02
C SER A 248 14.11 21.67 8.15
N GLN A 249 14.03 20.45 7.62
CA GLN A 249 15.16 19.51 7.60
C GLN A 249 16.34 20.05 6.78
N LEU A 250 16.09 20.67 5.63
CA LEU A 250 17.12 21.34 4.82
C LEU A 250 17.83 22.46 5.60
N MET A 251 17.14 23.09 6.55
CA MET A 251 17.68 24.21 7.33
C MET A 251 18.24 23.78 8.71
N LYS A 252 18.21 22.48 9.04
CA LYS A 252 18.48 21.96 10.39
C LYS A 252 19.91 22.23 10.87
N ASN A 253 20.91 22.03 10.00
CA ASN A 253 22.32 22.22 10.34
C ASN A 253 23.12 22.74 9.12
N ALA A 254 24.38 23.13 9.33
CA ALA A 254 25.22 23.69 8.25
C ALA A 254 25.39 22.72 7.06
N GLN A 255 25.52 21.42 7.36
CA GLN A 255 25.68 20.39 6.34
C GLN A 255 24.43 20.24 5.46
N ALA A 256 23.25 20.24 6.08
CA ALA A 256 21.95 20.22 5.40
C ALA A 256 21.69 21.49 4.61
N LYS A 257 22.04 22.67 5.18
CA LYS A 257 21.94 23.97 4.50
C LYS A 257 22.76 24.02 3.21
N GLY A 258 23.84 23.24 3.13
CA GLY A 258 24.64 23.08 1.92
C GLY A 258 23.91 22.42 0.75
N HIS A 259 22.70 21.90 0.95
CA HIS A 259 21.82 21.36 -0.10
C HIS A 259 20.75 22.36 -0.57
N ALA A 260 20.59 23.50 0.10
CA ALA A 260 19.45 24.40 -0.13
C ALA A 260 19.39 24.94 -1.58
N ASP A 261 20.53 25.13 -2.26
CA ASP A 261 20.59 25.55 -3.67
C ASP A 261 20.32 24.42 -4.68
N LYS A 262 20.27 23.16 -4.19
CA LYS A 262 20.03 21.97 -5.00
C LYS A 262 18.57 21.53 -4.98
N VAL A 263 17.82 21.90 -3.94
CA VAL A 263 16.49 21.35 -3.64
C VAL A 263 15.37 22.35 -3.93
N SER A 264 14.31 21.86 -4.58
CA SER A 264 13.03 22.58 -4.71
C SER A 264 11.90 21.70 -4.19
N ILE A 265 11.11 22.22 -3.24
CA ILE A 265 9.91 21.54 -2.73
C ILE A 265 8.70 22.14 -3.43
N ILE A 266 7.98 21.31 -4.18
CA ILE A 266 6.83 21.68 -4.98
C ILE A 266 5.60 21.14 -4.25
N ASN A 267 4.93 22.01 -3.48
CA ASN A 267 3.74 21.61 -2.72
C ASN A 267 2.51 21.53 -3.64
N LYS A 268 2.39 20.42 -4.38
CA LYS A 268 1.36 20.17 -5.39
C LYS A 268 1.11 18.67 -5.52
N SER A 269 -0.14 18.28 -5.79
CA SER A 269 -0.45 16.89 -6.18
C SER A 269 0.15 16.58 -7.55
N ILE A 270 0.77 15.39 -7.69
CA ILE A 270 1.22 14.90 -8.99
C ILE A 270 0.06 14.78 -9.99
N PHE A 271 -1.17 14.56 -9.50
CA PHE A 271 -2.34 14.42 -10.35
C PHE A 271 -2.88 15.75 -10.87
N ASP A 272 -2.41 16.87 -10.32
CA ASP A 272 -2.68 18.21 -10.84
C ASP A 272 -1.52 18.73 -11.71
N TRP A 273 -0.52 17.89 -12.01
CA TRP A 273 0.71 18.30 -12.68
C TRP A 273 0.50 18.78 -14.12
N ASP A 274 1.18 19.87 -14.47
CA ASP A 274 1.00 20.63 -15.70
C ASP A 274 2.32 21.15 -16.29
N ILE A 275 3.46 20.82 -15.68
CA ILE A 275 4.78 21.29 -16.11
C ILE A 275 5.44 20.23 -16.97
N TYR A 276 5.72 20.55 -18.23
CA TYR A 276 6.46 19.67 -19.13
C TYR A 276 7.97 19.75 -18.85
N GLU A 277 8.59 18.61 -18.56
CA GLU A 277 10.04 18.46 -18.42
C GLU A 277 10.60 17.63 -19.59
N ALA A 278 11.29 18.31 -20.50
CA ALA A 278 11.92 17.71 -21.67
C ALA A 278 13.22 16.98 -21.32
N SER A 279 13.89 17.42 -20.24
CA SER A 279 15.21 16.92 -19.88
C SER A 279 15.13 15.50 -19.31
N PRO A 280 16.11 14.63 -19.58
CA PRO A 280 16.19 13.34 -18.90
C PRO A 280 16.23 13.52 -17.38
N CYS A 281 15.36 12.81 -16.66
CA CYS A 281 15.29 12.88 -15.21
C CYS A 281 15.08 11.50 -14.59
N PHE A 282 15.55 11.30 -13.37
CA PHE A 282 15.11 10.19 -12.54
C PHE A 282 13.84 10.59 -11.81
N PHE A 283 12.86 9.69 -11.78
CA PHE A 283 11.61 9.88 -11.06
C PHE A 283 11.50 8.80 -9.98
N LEU A 284 11.55 9.21 -8.72
CA LEU A 284 11.50 8.34 -7.55
C LEU A 284 10.08 8.32 -7.01
N ALA A 285 9.56 7.11 -6.78
CA ALA A 285 8.24 6.85 -6.23
C ALA A 285 8.36 5.67 -5.25
N MET A 286 8.72 5.92 -4.01
CA MET A 286 9.07 4.90 -3.02
C MET A 286 7.95 4.76 -1.98
N GLU A 287 7.27 3.61 -1.94
CA GLU A 287 6.12 3.33 -1.05
C GLU A 287 5.00 4.36 -1.21
N VAL A 288 4.45 4.40 -2.43
CA VAL A 288 3.45 5.39 -2.82
C VAL A 288 2.34 4.80 -3.69
N PHE A 289 2.58 3.67 -4.36
CA PHE A 289 1.58 3.02 -5.20
C PHE A 289 0.54 2.28 -4.36
N ASP A 290 0.94 1.74 -3.21
CA ASP A 290 0.04 1.11 -2.24
C ASP A 290 -1.12 2.01 -1.81
N ASN A 291 -0.94 3.32 -1.71
CA ASN A 291 -2.02 4.24 -1.34
C ASN A 291 -2.80 4.84 -2.53
N PHE A 292 -2.47 4.48 -3.77
CA PHE A 292 -3.24 4.93 -4.92
C PHE A 292 -4.62 4.27 -4.98
N ALA A 293 -5.65 5.08 -5.28
CA ALA A 293 -7.02 4.59 -5.28
C ALA A 293 -7.31 3.57 -6.40
N HIS A 294 -8.03 2.50 -6.06
CA HIS A 294 -8.44 1.47 -7.01
C HIS A 294 -9.96 1.53 -7.27
N ASP A 295 -10.36 1.24 -8.51
CA ASP A 295 -11.75 0.84 -8.78
C ASP A 295 -11.96 -0.62 -8.40
N VAL A 296 -13.18 -1.00 -8.09
CA VAL A 296 -13.55 -2.40 -7.84
C VAL A 296 -14.42 -2.92 -8.98
N ILE A 297 -14.06 -4.08 -9.52
CA ILE A 297 -14.78 -4.78 -10.58
C ILE A 297 -15.24 -6.14 -10.07
N ARG A 298 -16.48 -6.51 -10.39
CA ARG A 298 -16.96 -7.88 -10.27
C ARG A 298 -17.47 -8.34 -11.63
N TYR A 299 -17.45 -9.63 -11.87
CA TYR A 299 -17.88 -10.19 -13.14
C TYR A 299 -19.13 -11.02 -12.95
N ASP A 300 -20.02 -10.96 -13.94
CA ASP A 300 -21.06 -11.95 -14.10
C ASP A 300 -20.41 -13.33 -14.37
N PRO A 301 -20.64 -14.36 -13.54
CA PRO A 301 -19.99 -15.66 -13.72
C PRO A 301 -20.35 -16.38 -15.03
N PHE A 302 -21.42 -15.94 -15.72
CA PHE A 302 -21.96 -16.52 -16.94
C PHE A 302 -21.59 -15.74 -18.19
N THR A 303 -21.91 -14.44 -18.22
CA THR A 303 -21.63 -13.58 -19.39
C THR A 303 -20.17 -13.14 -19.41
N GLU A 304 -19.47 -13.28 -18.28
CA GLU A 304 -18.11 -12.77 -18.07
C GLU A 304 -18.03 -11.24 -18.20
N GLU A 305 -19.17 -10.56 -18.26
CA GLU A 305 -19.22 -9.11 -18.37
C GLU A 305 -18.77 -8.48 -17.05
N PRO A 306 -17.91 -7.45 -17.10
CA PRO A 306 -17.52 -6.69 -15.93
C PRO A 306 -18.64 -5.76 -15.45
N LEU A 307 -18.72 -5.58 -14.14
CA LEU A 307 -19.55 -4.61 -13.43
C LEU A 307 -18.66 -3.80 -12.50
N GLN A 308 -18.80 -2.48 -12.54
CA GLN A 308 -18.04 -1.57 -11.68
C GLN A 308 -18.77 -1.27 -10.39
N GLY A 309 -18.04 -1.31 -9.28
CA GLY A 309 -18.55 -1.00 -7.95
C GLY A 309 -18.52 0.50 -7.62
N SER A 310 -19.53 0.93 -6.87
CA SER A 310 -19.71 2.28 -6.37
C SER A 310 -20.10 2.24 -4.90
N ALA A 311 -19.67 3.25 -4.14
CA ALA A 311 -20.11 3.49 -2.78
C ALA A 311 -21.32 4.44 -2.79
N LEU A 312 -22.43 4.02 -2.18
CA LEU A 312 -23.57 4.86 -1.82
C LEU A 312 -23.38 5.32 -0.37
N ILE A 313 -23.49 6.62 -0.13
CA ILE A 313 -23.52 7.20 1.22
C ILE A 313 -24.93 7.71 1.48
N ASP A 314 -25.63 7.11 2.43
CA ASP A 314 -27.02 7.43 2.69
C ASP A 314 -27.21 8.71 3.53
N ALA A 315 -28.46 8.99 3.91
CA ALA A 315 -28.79 10.17 4.72
C ALA A 315 -28.18 10.16 6.14
N ASN A 316 -27.96 8.97 6.71
CA ASN A 316 -27.36 8.78 8.03
C ASN A 316 -25.83 8.77 7.96
N GLY A 317 -25.26 8.66 6.75
CA GLY A 317 -23.83 8.47 6.54
C GLY A 317 -23.44 7.00 6.47
N ASP A 318 -24.40 6.09 6.27
CA ASP A 318 -24.11 4.68 6.07
C ASP A 318 -23.66 4.40 4.64
N PHE A 319 -22.71 3.47 4.50
CA PHE A 319 -22.12 3.09 3.22
C PHE A 319 -22.68 1.77 2.71
N PHE A 320 -23.04 1.75 1.44
CA PHE A 320 -23.54 0.57 0.74
C PHE A 320 -22.81 0.41 -0.59
N GLU A 321 -22.49 -0.82 -0.95
CA GLU A 321 -21.83 -1.11 -2.21
C GLU A 321 -22.86 -1.47 -3.29
N PHE A 322 -22.71 -0.89 -4.48
CA PHE A 322 -23.55 -1.15 -5.65
C PHE A 322 -22.71 -1.46 -6.86
N TYR A 323 -23.20 -2.34 -7.74
CA TYR A 323 -22.52 -2.73 -8.96
C TYR A 323 -23.35 -2.37 -10.19
N SER A 324 -22.73 -1.71 -11.17
CA SER A 324 -23.35 -1.29 -12.42
C SER A 324 -22.64 -1.91 -13.62
N ARG A 325 -23.39 -2.25 -14.67
CA ARG A 325 -22.83 -2.62 -15.99
C ARG A 325 -22.30 -1.43 -16.77
N ASP A 326 -22.72 -0.23 -16.41
CA ASP A 326 -22.19 1.01 -16.99
C ASP A 326 -20.84 1.32 -16.35
N ILE A 327 -19.77 0.90 -17.03
CA ILE A 327 -18.39 1.09 -16.58
C ILE A 327 -17.87 2.43 -17.08
N ASP A 328 -17.29 3.19 -16.17
CA ASP A 328 -16.74 4.49 -16.49
C ASP A 328 -15.57 4.37 -17.51
N PRO A 329 -15.28 5.44 -18.27
CA PRO A 329 -14.23 5.41 -19.29
C PRO A 329 -12.84 5.05 -18.78
N VAL A 330 -12.49 5.38 -17.53
CA VAL A 330 -11.18 5.11 -16.93
C VAL A 330 -11.02 3.62 -16.62
N ALA A 331 -11.96 3.01 -15.90
CA ALA A 331 -11.94 1.57 -15.63
C ALA A 331 -12.05 0.76 -16.93
N SER A 332 -12.91 1.18 -17.86
CA SER A 332 -13.02 0.56 -19.18
C SER A 332 -11.70 0.61 -19.96
N ARG A 333 -10.99 1.74 -19.93
CA ARG A 333 -9.64 1.85 -20.52
C ARG A 333 -8.64 0.94 -19.81
N PHE A 334 -8.66 0.90 -18.49
CA PHE A 334 -7.76 0.04 -17.70
C PHE A 334 -7.87 -1.42 -18.14
N LEU A 335 -9.09 -1.95 -18.20
CA LEU A 335 -9.33 -3.34 -18.63
C LEU A 335 -8.78 -3.59 -20.04
N ARG A 336 -9.06 -2.69 -21.00
CA ARG A 336 -8.53 -2.82 -22.37
C ARG A 336 -7.00 -2.79 -22.43
N VAL A 337 -6.36 -1.86 -21.73
CA VAL A 337 -4.90 -1.72 -21.73
C VAL A 337 -4.25 -2.93 -21.07
N ARG A 338 -4.79 -3.38 -19.92
CA ARG A 338 -4.33 -4.60 -19.23
C ARG A 338 -4.44 -5.81 -20.15
N ASP A 339 -5.59 -6.03 -20.76
CA ASP A 339 -5.83 -7.23 -21.57
C ASP A 339 -4.92 -7.26 -22.82
N ALA A 340 -4.63 -6.09 -23.40
CA ALA A 340 -3.68 -5.97 -24.50
C ALA A 340 -2.21 -6.14 -24.04
N ALA A 341 -1.82 -5.53 -22.91
CA ALA A 341 -0.45 -5.56 -22.41
C ALA A 341 -0.06 -6.89 -21.76
N CYS A 342 -1.05 -7.60 -21.21
CA CYS A 342 -0.87 -8.85 -20.46
C CYS A 342 -1.33 -10.08 -21.26
N SER A 343 -1.41 -10.01 -22.60
CA SER A 343 -1.86 -11.14 -23.44
C SER A 343 -1.05 -12.42 -23.19
N ASP A 344 0.24 -12.27 -22.88
CA ASP A 344 1.17 -13.37 -22.62
C ASP A 344 1.43 -13.59 -21.11
N ILE A 345 0.76 -12.84 -20.23
CA ILE A 345 0.97 -12.89 -18.79
C ILE A 345 -0.21 -13.60 -18.11
N ASN A 346 0.09 -14.62 -17.32
CA ASN A 346 -0.89 -15.25 -16.46
C ASN A 346 -1.09 -14.43 -15.17
N TYR A 347 -1.98 -13.44 -15.23
CA TYR A 347 -2.36 -12.65 -14.05
C TYR A 347 -3.57 -13.23 -13.32
N ALA A 348 -3.70 -12.87 -12.04
CA ALA A 348 -4.80 -13.29 -11.18
C ALA A 348 -6.11 -12.65 -11.64
N HIS A 349 -7.10 -13.47 -12.00
CA HIS A 349 -8.40 -13.00 -12.47
C HIS A 349 -9.52 -13.78 -11.77
N PRO A 350 -10.59 -13.12 -11.25
CA PRO A 350 -11.62 -13.77 -10.43
C PRO A 350 -12.30 -14.98 -11.07
N LEU A 351 -12.48 -14.97 -12.40
CA LEU A 351 -13.14 -16.05 -13.12
C LEU A 351 -12.21 -17.20 -13.54
N ARG A 352 -10.89 -17.05 -13.42
CA ARG A 352 -9.91 -17.97 -14.02
C ARG A 352 -9.83 -19.32 -13.32
N ASN A 353 -9.98 -19.33 -12.00
CA ASN A 353 -9.85 -20.54 -11.18
C ASN A 353 -11.10 -21.45 -11.23
N SER A 354 -12.14 -21.09 -11.99
CA SER A 354 -13.36 -21.89 -12.12
C SER A 354 -13.74 -22.03 -13.60
N PRO A 355 -13.66 -23.23 -14.20
CA PRO A 355 -14.09 -23.46 -15.58
C PRO A 355 -15.54 -23.00 -15.81
N ALA A 356 -15.84 -22.48 -17.01
CA ALA A 356 -17.17 -21.95 -17.33
C ALA A 356 -18.32 -22.96 -17.08
N MET A 357 -18.08 -24.25 -17.36
CA MET A 357 -19.04 -25.32 -17.05
C MET A 357 -19.31 -25.46 -15.54
N LEU A 358 -18.27 -25.35 -14.72
CA LEU A 358 -18.38 -25.46 -13.26
C LEU A 358 -19.11 -24.25 -12.68
N ARG A 359 -18.89 -23.04 -13.22
CA ARG A 359 -19.61 -21.82 -12.83
C ARG A 359 -21.12 -21.95 -13.13
N LYS A 360 -21.47 -22.44 -14.33
CA LYS A 360 -22.86 -22.75 -14.73
C LYS A 360 -23.55 -23.80 -13.88
N LEU A 361 -22.81 -24.76 -13.33
CA LEU A 361 -23.36 -25.79 -12.45
C LEU A 361 -23.55 -25.25 -11.03
N ARG A 362 -22.56 -24.53 -10.49
CA ARG A 362 -22.61 -23.93 -9.15
C ARG A 362 -23.77 -22.95 -8.99
N SER A 363 -24.10 -22.20 -10.03
CA SER A 363 -25.20 -21.23 -9.98
C SER A 363 -26.59 -21.83 -9.85
N LYS A 364 -26.75 -23.15 -10.09
CA LYS A 364 -28.02 -23.86 -9.85
C LYS A 364 -28.18 -24.27 -8.39
N LEU A 365 -27.14 -24.09 -7.56
CA LEU A 365 -27.22 -24.34 -6.13
C LEU A 365 -27.93 -23.17 -5.44
N PRO A 366 -28.80 -23.45 -4.45
CA PRO A 366 -29.38 -22.41 -3.62
C PRO A 366 -28.26 -21.64 -2.90
N PHE A 367 -28.40 -20.32 -2.80
CA PHE A 367 -27.44 -19.40 -2.18
C PHE A 367 -26.10 -19.23 -2.92
N ALA A 368 -26.00 -19.66 -4.18
CA ALA A 368 -24.83 -19.35 -5.00
C ALA A 368 -24.68 -17.82 -5.18
N PRO A 369 -23.46 -17.27 -5.02
CA PRO A 369 -23.22 -15.85 -5.22
C PRO A 369 -23.51 -15.47 -6.68
N ASN A 370 -24.16 -14.32 -6.85
CA ASN A 370 -24.57 -13.79 -8.15
C ASN A 370 -23.40 -13.19 -8.98
N LEU A 371 -22.30 -12.81 -8.32
CA LEU A 371 -21.14 -12.16 -8.93
C LEU A 371 -19.84 -12.82 -8.45
N SER A 372 -18.77 -12.69 -9.23
CA SER A 372 -17.41 -13.15 -8.85
C SER A 372 -16.93 -12.54 -7.54
N THR A 373 -15.81 -12.98 -6.99
CA THR A 373 -15.10 -12.17 -5.98
C THR A 373 -14.70 -10.81 -6.58
N PRO A 374 -14.60 -9.75 -5.77
CA PRO A 374 -14.17 -8.44 -6.25
C PRO A 374 -12.71 -8.48 -6.72
N GLU A 375 -12.41 -7.69 -7.74
CA GLU A 375 -11.07 -7.39 -8.24
C GLU A 375 -10.85 -5.88 -8.12
N TYR A 376 -9.77 -5.49 -7.44
CA TYR A 376 -9.40 -4.09 -7.31
C TYR A 376 -8.37 -3.74 -8.39
N ILE A 377 -8.72 -2.80 -9.25
CA ILE A 377 -7.89 -2.40 -10.39
C ILE A 377 -7.23 -1.03 -10.16
N PRO A 378 -5.91 -0.89 -10.35
CA PRO A 378 -5.15 0.32 -10.03
C PRO A 378 -5.33 1.44 -11.08
N THR A 379 -6.55 1.97 -11.19
CA THR A 379 -6.89 3.03 -12.16
C THR A 379 -6.15 4.33 -11.88
N ARG A 380 -5.90 4.67 -10.61
CA ARG A 380 -5.13 5.87 -10.24
C ARG A 380 -3.65 5.74 -10.58
N LEU A 381 -3.08 4.54 -10.45
CA LEU A 381 -1.71 4.25 -10.91
C LEU A 381 -1.58 4.36 -12.43
N MET A 382 -2.56 3.85 -13.18
CA MET A 382 -2.59 4.03 -14.64
C MET A 382 -2.61 5.53 -15.02
N HIS A 383 -3.35 6.36 -14.30
CA HIS A 383 -3.34 7.82 -14.51
C HIS A 383 -1.97 8.44 -14.20
N PHE A 384 -1.28 7.97 -13.15
CA PHE A 384 0.10 8.39 -12.88
C PHE A 384 1.05 8.04 -14.03
N PHE A 385 0.90 6.86 -14.65
CA PHE A 385 1.70 6.51 -15.83
C PHE A 385 1.42 7.42 -17.03
N ASP A 386 0.17 7.86 -17.22
CA ASP A 386 -0.17 8.84 -18.25
C ASP A 386 0.50 10.21 -17.97
N ILE A 387 0.57 10.62 -16.70
CA ILE A 387 1.27 11.86 -16.29
C ILE A 387 2.77 11.75 -16.60
N LEU A 388 3.40 10.64 -16.24
CA LEU A 388 4.81 10.39 -16.54
C LEU A 388 5.08 10.39 -18.06
N HIS A 389 4.22 9.75 -18.85
CA HIS A 389 4.32 9.75 -20.30
C HIS A 389 4.18 11.16 -20.89
N LYS A 390 3.17 11.92 -20.44
CA LYS A 390 2.82 13.23 -21.00
C LYS A 390 3.80 14.34 -20.60
N TYR A 391 4.16 14.41 -19.32
CA TYR A 391 4.90 15.54 -18.77
C TYR A 391 6.37 15.26 -18.54
N PHE A 392 6.78 14.00 -18.49
CA PHE A 392 8.17 13.61 -18.29
C PHE A 392 8.63 12.58 -19.33
N PRO A 393 8.51 12.82 -20.64
CA PRO A 393 8.73 11.78 -21.66
C PRO A 393 10.12 11.13 -21.59
N ALA A 394 11.14 11.85 -21.09
CA ALA A 394 12.51 11.34 -20.92
C ALA A 394 12.80 10.75 -19.52
N HIS A 395 11.79 10.52 -18.67
CA HIS A 395 11.99 10.00 -17.32
C HIS A 395 12.60 8.59 -17.28
N LYS A 396 13.27 8.31 -16.17
CA LYS A 396 13.66 6.98 -15.71
C LYS A 396 13.05 6.75 -14.34
N LEU A 397 12.03 5.88 -14.29
CA LEU A 397 11.35 5.55 -13.05
C LEU A 397 12.23 4.64 -12.18
N VAL A 398 12.31 4.93 -10.90
CA VAL A 398 12.83 4.05 -9.85
C VAL A 398 11.78 4.03 -8.75
N THR A 399 11.15 2.88 -8.54
CA THR A 399 10.04 2.74 -7.59
C THR A 399 10.18 1.44 -6.81
N SER A 400 9.72 1.47 -5.56
CA SER A 400 9.66 0.31 -4.67
C SER A 400 8.32 0.33 -3.97
N ASP A 401 7.68 -0.84 -3.86
CA ASP A 401 6.39 -0.96 -3.19
C ASP A 401 6.13 -2.40 -2.72
N PHE A 402 5.13 -2.61 -1.87
CA PHE A 402 4.73 -3.92 -1.38
C PHE A 402 4.04 -4.71 -2.49
N HIS A 403 4.56 -5.88 -2.84
CA HIS A 403 3.88 -6.81 -3.77
C HIS A 403 2.94 -7.79 -3.04
N ALA A 404 3.00 -7.83 -1.71
CA ALA A 404 2.14 -8.66 -0.89
C ALA A 404 1.88 -7.98 0.46
N LEU A 405 0.61 -7.99 0.87
CA LEU A 405 0.14 -7.50 2.16
C LEU A 405 -0.67 -8.60 2.86
N PRO A 406 -0.42 -8.90 4.15
CA PRO A 406 -1.24 -9.82 4.92
C PRO A 406 -2.59 -9.17 5.29
N ASP A 407 -3.58 -9.99 5.65
CA ASP A 407 -4.86 -9.52 6.22
C ASP A 407 -5.67 -8.55 5.31
N ALA A 408 -5.53 -8.71 3.99
CA ALA A 408 -6.35 -7.97 3.02
C ALA A 408 -7.83 -8.33 3.12
N VAL A 409 -8.69 -7.38 2.74
CA VAL A 409 -10.13 -7.66 2.57
C VAL A 409 -10.34 -8.69 1.46
N GLU A 410 -11.54 -9.27 1.38
CA GLU A 410 -11.84 -10.28 0.35
C GLU A 410 -11.70 -9.67 -1.06
N GLY A 411 -10.92 -10.31 -1.92
CA GLY A 411 -10.80 -9.97 -3.34
C GLY A 411 -9.44 -10.25 -3.96
N VAL A 412 -9.34 -10.03 -5.27
CA VAL A 412 -8.08 -10.02 -6.03
C VAL A 412 -7.48 -8.62 -5.96
N ASN A 413 -6.18 -8.52 -5.66
CA ASN A 413 -5.45 -7.26 -5.44
C ASN A 413 -6.12 -6.35 -4.41
N ALA A 414 -6.80 -6.97 -3.44
CA ALA A 414 -7.60 -6.27 -2.46
C ALA A 414 -6.76 -5.51 -1.43
N PRO A 415 -7.29 -4.40 -0.87
CA PRO A 415 -6.55 -3.60 0.07
C PRO A 415 -6.49 -4.23 1.46
N VAL A 416 -5.45 -3.92 2.20
CA VAL A 416 -5.49 -3.92 3.66
C VAL A 416 -6.12 -2.62 4.11
N VAL A 417 -7.12 -2.72 4.97
CA VAL A 417 -7.81 -1.56 5.54
C VAL A 417 -7.68 -1.64 7.03
N GLN A 418 -7.05 -0.64 7.63
CA GLN A 418 -6.66 -0.71 9.03
C GLN A 418 -6.61 0.67 9.68
N THR A 419 -6.79 0.70 11.00
CA THR A 419 -6.57 1.89 11.80
C THR A 419 -5.77 1.53 13.03
N ARG A 420 -5.00 2.48 13.54
CA ARG A 420 -4.30 2.32 14.81
C ARG A 420 -5.16 2.81 15.97
N TYR A 421 -5.41 1.93 16.93
CA TYR A 421 -6.14 2.24 18.16
C TYR A 421 -5.43 1.64 19.37
N GLN A 422 -5.19 2.47 20.41
CA GLN A 422 -4.48 2.08 21.63
C GLN A 422 -3.17 1.35 21.34
N ARG A 423 -2.37 1.94 20.45
CA ARG A 423 -1.08 1.44 19.98
C ARG A 423 -1.11 0.13 19.18
N ARG A 424 -2.28 -0.35 18.77
CA ARG A 424 -2.45 -1.60 18.03
C ARG A 424 -3.08 -1.34 16.66
N MET A 425 -2.63 -2.08 15.66
CA MET A 425 -3.27 -2.10 14.36
C MET A 425 -4.55 -2.93 14.44
N VAL A 426 -5.65 -2.35 14.00
CA VAL A 426 -6.97 -2.96 13.95
C VAL A 426 -7.38 -3.04 12.48
N PRO A 427 -7.27 -4.22 11.85
CA PRO A 427 -7.74 -4.42 10.49
C PRO A 427 -9.26 -4.51 10.46
N VAL A 428 -9.85 -4.14 9.33
CA VAL A 428 -11.29 -4.28 9.04
C VAL A 428 -11.51 -5.00 7.72
N THR A 429 -12.73 -5.48 7.51
CA THR A 429 -13.06 -6.40 6.40
C THR A 429 -13.68 -5.72 5.19
N THR A 430 -13.67 -4.39 5.11
CA THR A 430 -14.26 -3.63 4.00
C THR A 430 -13.51 -2.31 3.78
N PRO A 431 -13.38 -1.82 2.52
CA PRO A 431 -12.89 -0.48 2.24
C PRO A 431 -13.92 0.61 2.53
N LEU A 432 -15.20 0.26 2.73
CA LEU A 432 -16.28 1.22 3.03
C LEU A 432 -16.25 1.64 4.51
N VAL A 433 -15.24 2.42 4.84
CA VAL A 433 -14.92 2.90 6.19
C VAL A 433 -15.17 4.39 6.35
N HIS A 434 -15.29 4.86 7.59
CA HIS A 434 -15.52 6.27 7.83
C HIS A 434 -14.31 7.10 7.35
N GLN A 435 -14.54 8.00 6.39
CA GLN A 435 -13.46 8.68 5.68
C GLN A 435 -12.49 9.38 6.63
N GLY A 436 -11.19 9.16 6.41
CA GLY A 436 -10.13 9.78 7.16
C GLY A 436 -9.63 9.04 8.40
N PHE A 437 -10.26 7.94 8.82
CA PHE A 437 -9.84 7.23 10.03
C PHE A 437 -8.98 5.99 9.77
N PHE A 438 -9.01 5.50 8.55
CA PHE A 438 -8.38 4.25 8.17
C PHE A 438 -7.38 4.50 7.05
N ASP A 439 -6.26 3.81 7.17
CA ASP A 439 -5.33 3.61 6.07
C ASP A 439 -5.90 2.54 5.13
N ILE A 440 -5.69 2.72 3.82
CA ILE A 440 -6.10 1.83 2.76
C ILE A 440 -4.88 1.62 1.87
N LEU A 441 -4.33 0.41 1.90
CA LEU A 441 -3.08 0.03 1.27
C LEU A 441 -3.30 -1.16 0.34
N PHE A 442 -2.85 -1.06 -0.91
CA PHE A 442 -3.00 -2.10 -1.92
C PHE A 442 -1.67 -2.79 -2.19
N PRO A 443 -1.63 -4.12 -2.36
CA PRO A 443 -0.45 -4.77 -2.90
C PRO A 443 -0.29 -4.39 -4.39
N THR A 444 0.91 -4.04 -4.79
CA THR A 444 1.27 -3.77 -6.18
C THR A 444 1.52 -5.07 -6.93
N ASP A 445 0.64 -5.40 -7.89
CA ASP A 445 0.92 -6.46 -8.88
C ASP A 445 1.96 -5.95 -9.89
N PHE A 446 3.24 -6.13 -9.58
CA PHE A 446 4.32 -5.63 -10.44
C PHE A 446 4.31 -6.25 -11.83
N ALA A 447 3.84 -7.49 -12.01
CA ALA A 447 3.82 -8.12 -13.33
C ALA A 447 2.81 -7.43 -14.25
N VAL A 448 1.60 -7.16 -13.75
CA VAL A 448 0.56 -6.46 -14.51
C VAL A 448 0.92 -4.97 -14.68
N ASN A 449 1.31 -4.31 -13.59
CA ASN A 449 1.59 -2.87 -13.63
C ASN A 449 2.83 -2.53 -14.47
N GLU A 450 3.86 -3.39 -14.48
CA GLU A 450 4.99 -3.23 -15.39
C GLU A 450 4.53 -3.30 -16.86
N ALA A 451 3.71 -4.30 -17.22
CA ALA A 451 3.22 -4.44 -18.59
C ALA A 451 2.38 -3.22 -19.02
N ILE A 452 1.50 -2.72 -18.15
CA ILE A 452 0.70 -1.51 -18.39
C ILE A 452 1.61 -0.28 -18.53
N TYR A 453 2.58 -0.10 -17.64
CA TYR A 453 3.54 1.01 -17.71
C TYR A 453 4.31 0.99 -19.03
N ARG A 454 4.80 -0.17 -19.48
CA ARG A 454 5.50 -0.32 -20.76
C ARG A 454 4.58 -0.01 -21.94
N ALA A 455 3.33 -0.46 -21.90
CA ALA A 455 2.36 -0.19 -22.95
C ALA A 455 2.01 1.30 -23.08
N ILE A 456 1.96 2.03 -21.96
CA ILE A 456 1.65 3.47 -21.94
C ILE A 456 2.87 4.31 -22.30
N THR A 457 4.03 4.04 -21.68
CA THR A 457 5.20 4.90 -21.78
C THR A 457 6.15 4.52 -22.91
N GLY A 458 6.08 3.29 -23.41
CA GLY A 458 7.04 2.71 -24.36
C GLY A 458 8.42 2.42 -23.76
N LYS A 459 8.61 2.63 -22.45
CA LYS A 459 9.91 2.47 -21.79
C LYS A 459 10.18 1.01 -21.46
N LEU A 460 11.44 0.61 -21.51
CA LEU A 460 11.88 -0.70 -21.03
C LEU A 460 12.09 -0.66 -19.53
N THR A 461 11.67 -1.71 -18.86
CA THR A 461 11.71 -1.82 -17.40
C THR A 461 12.30 -3.14 -16.97
N ARG A 462 12.64 -3.19 -15.69
CA ARG A 462 13.00 -4.41 -14.99
C ARG A 462 12.42 -4.37 -13.58
N VAL A 463 11.65 -5.40 -13.25
CA VAL A 463 11.23 -5.70 -11.88
C VAL A 463 12.22 -6.67 -11.24
N MET A 464 12.54 -6.45 -9.97
CA MET A 464 13.34 -7.36 -9.16
C MET A 464 12.87 -7.34 -7.71
N LYS A 465 13.22 -8.37 -6.94
CA LYS A 465 12.94 -8.36 -5.50
C LYS A 465 13.74 -7.25 -4.83
N HIS A 466 13.20 -6.72 -3.73
CA HIS A 466 13.91 -5.78 -2.85
C HIS A 466 15.33 -6.29 -2.53
N GLU A 467 15.44 -7.54 -2.05
CA GLU A 467 16.71 -8.18 -1.74
C GLU A 467 17.71 -8.13 -2.89
N ASP A 468 17.27 -8.43 -4.13
CA ASP A 468 18.16 -8.46 -5.30
C ASP A 468 18.67 -7.07 -5.67
N PHE A 469 17.83 -6.04 -5.51
CA PHE A 469 18.22 -4.66 -5.75
C PHE A 469 19.31 -4.22 -4.75
N PHE A 470 19.09 -4.44 -3.45
CA PHE A 470 20.01 -3.99 -2.42
C PHE A 470 21.30 -4.82 -2.38
N LYS A 471 21.28 -6.12 -2.72
CA LYS A 471 22.52 -6.89 -2.95
C LYS A 471 23.40 -6.29 -4.05
N ARG A 472 22.79 -5.63 -5.03
CA ARG A 472 23.51 -5.05 -6.17
C ARG A 472 24.04 -3.65 -5.87
N TRP A 473 23.32 -2.86 -5.09
CA TRP A 473 23.57 -1.43 -4.96
C TRP A 473 23.93 -0.97 -3.53
N ALA A 474 23.70 -1.78 -2.50
CA ALA A 474 24.17 -1.48 -1.15
C ALA A 474 25.53 -2.12 -0.89
N TYR A 475 26.29 -1.54 0.05
CA TYR A 475 27.34 -2.27 0.75
C TYR A 475 26.65 -3.07 1.85
N VAL A 476 26.40 -4.35 1.56
CA VAL A 476 25.60 -5.21 2.45
C VAL A 476 26.31 -5.45 3.79
N GLU A 477 27.62 -5.29 3.84
CA GLU A 477 28.43 -5.40 5.04
C GLU A 477 28.04 -4.35 6.09
N ASP A 478 27.62 -3.16 5.67
CA ASP A 478 27.24 -2.06 6.57
C ASP A 478 25.93 -2.35 7.33
N THR A 479 25.09 -3.23 6.78
CA THR A 479 23.82 -3.66 7.39
C THR A 479 23.84 -5.11 7.83
N GLN A 480 25.02 -5.73 7.93
CA GLN A 480 25.18 -7.11 8.36
C GLN A 480 25.37 -7.20 9.89
N THR A 481 24.57 -8.04 10.55
CA THR A 481 24.73 -8.37 11.98
C THR A 481 25.90 -9.32 12.19
N ARG A 482 26.38 -9.46 13.43
CA ARG A 482 27.58 -10.26 13.75
C ARG A 482 27.49 -11.73 13.36
N ASN A 483 26.29 -12.31 13.39
CA ASN A 483 26.04 -13.69 12.94
C ASN A 483 25.92 -13.84 11.41
N GLY A 484 26.03 -12.75 10.65
CA GLY A 484 25.99 -12.73 9.19
C GLY A 484 24.60 -12.47 8.57
N GLU A 485 23.54 -12.34 9.37
CA GLU A 485 22.21 -11.94 8.89
C GLU A 485 22.20 -10.47 8.43
N ASN A 486 21.23 -10.09 7.59
CA ASN A 486 21.18 -8.74 7.05
C ASN A 486 19.75 -8.19 7.04
N PRO A 487 19.37 -7.41 8.08
CA PRO A 487 18.04 -6.82 8.19
C PRO A 487 17.58 -6.00 6.98
N LEU A 488 18.47 -5.29 6.28
CA LEU A 488 18.13 -4.52 5.07
C LEU A 488 17.58 -5.44 3.97
N LEU A 489 18.12 -6.66 3.86
CA LEU A 489 17.72 -7.64 2.86
C LEU A 489 16.50 -8.46 3.28
N SER A 490 16.36 -8.74 4.58
CA SER A 490 15.38 -9.69 5.11
C SER A 490 14.05 -9.06 5.57
N TRP A 491 14.04 -7.79 5.97
CA TRP A 491 12.84 -7.15 6.55
C TRP A 491 11.73 -6.95 5.54
N TYR A 492 12.04 -6.42 4.36
CA TYR A 492 11.08 -6.06 3.31
C TYR A 492 11.00 -7.12 2.20
N LYS A 493 10.95 -8.41 2.58
CA LYS A 493 10.82 -9.53 1.62
C LYS A 493 9.54 -9.48 0.79
N ASN A 494 8.52 -8.79 1.27
CA ASN A 494 7.24 -8.56 0.59
C ASN A 494 7.24 -7.28 -0.28
N ALA A 495 8.40 -6.64 -0.49
CA ALA A 495 8.56 -5.51 -1.39
C ALA A 495 9.29 -5.91 -2.69
N SER A 496 9.07 -5.15 -3.75
CA SER A 496 9.77 -5.28 -5.02
C SER A 496 10.12 -3.92 -5.58
N VAL A 497 11.15 -3.89 -6.43
CA VAL A 497 11.68 -2.68 -7.05
C VAL A 497 11.47 -2.77 -8.56
N MET A 498 10.93 -1.72 -9.16
CA MET A 498 10.84 -1.55 -10.61
C MET A 498 11.68 -0.37 -11.04
N ILE A 499 12.54 -0.58 -12.04
CA ILE A 499 13.38 0.45 -12.64
C ILE A 499 13.19 0.53 -14.15
N THR A 500 13.36 1.73 -14.72
CA THR A 500 13.55 1.92 -16.16
C THR A 500 15.00 1.60 -16.55
N VAL A 501 15.21 0.93 -17.68
CA VAL A 501 16.52 0.49 -18.18
C VAL A 501 17.11 1.45 -19.21
#